data_AF-W1P200-F1
#
_entry.id   AF-W1P200-F1
#
_cell.length_a   1.000
_cell.length_b   1.000
_cell.length_c   1.000
_cell.angle_alpha   90.00
_cell.angle_beta   90.00
_cell.angle_gamma   90.00
#
_symmetry.space_group_name_H-M   'P 1'
#
loop_
_entity.id
_entity.type
_entity.pdbx_description
1 polymer ?
#
loop_
_entity_poly.entity_id
_entity_poly.type
_entity_poly.pdbx_seq_one_letter_code
_entity_poly.pdbx_strand_id
1 'polypeptide(L)'
;MHKSGDLYNKSLISAQIGRFVSVFPRCPLNGAYEIQSFCLGHTDFVSCITFICSSDSNKAFLISGSGDSTVRLWDPISGNLLDTCEIGLKVGRVGSSGDEEACHPAVTDLCASPDGSLVAVGVQSLRGVMLLSCDHHKEYLLVIK
;
A
#
# COMPACT_ATOMS: atom_id res chain seq x y z
N MET A 1 -15.08 -33.91 -24.53
CA MET A 1 -15.47 -32.72 -23.75
C MET A 1 -14.46 -32.54 -22.61
N HIS A 2 -13.39 -31.78 -22.82
CA HIS A 2 -12.44 -31.42 -21.77
C HIS A 2 -12.89 -30.10 -21.16
N LYS A 3 -13.21 -30.08 -19.86
CA LYS A 3 -13.53 -28.85 -19.13
C LYS A 3 -12.23 -28.05 -18.94
N SER A 4 -12.25 -26.83 -19.48
CA SER A 4 -11.24 -25.78 -19.30
C SER A 4 -10.99 -25.54 -17.82
N GLY A 5 -9.73 -25.63 -17.40
CA GLY A 5 -9.29 -25.31 -16.05
C GLY A 5 -9.29 -23.79 -15.82
N ASP A 6 -9.76 -23.40 -14.64
CA ASP A 6 -9.69 -22.05 -14.10
C ASP A 6 -8.23 -21.59 -13.97
N LEU A 7 -7.74 -20.86 -14.98
CA LEU A 7 -6.44 -20.22 -14.93
C LEU A 7 -6.60 -18.87 -14.23
N TYR A 8 -6.20 -18.86 -12.96
CA TYR A 8 -5.99 -17.70 -12.09
C TYR A 8 -5.41 -16.49 -12.85
N ASN A 9 -6.29 -15.59 -13.24
CA ASN A 9 -6.22 -14.14 -13.21
C ASN A 9 -5.01 -13.53 -12.45
N LYS A 10 -3.92 -13.18 -13.16
CA LYS A 10 -2.78 -12.43 -12.57
C LYS A 10 -2.70 -11.03 -13.17
N SER A 11 -2.66 -10.00 -12.32
CA SER A 11 -2.36 -8.60 -12.70
C SER A 11 -0.97 -8.26 -12.16
N LEU A 12 -0.19 -7.49 -12.92
CA LEU A 12 1.11 -6.97 -12.47
C LEU A 12 0.91 -5.51 -12.06
N ILE A 13 1.54 -5.08 -10.97
CA ILE A 13 1.50 -3.69 -10.48
C ILE A 13 2.91 -3.34 -10.06
N SER A 14 3.46 -2.25 -10.60
CA SER A 14 4.81 -1.80 -10.32
C SER A 14 4.78 -0.48 -9.57
N ALA A 15 5.48 -0.42 -8.44
CA ALA A 15 5.96 0.82 -7.85
C ALA A 15 7.34 1.10 -8.45
N GLN A 16 7.51 2.26 -9.08
CA GLN A 16 8.78 2.69 -9.63
C GLN A 16 9.32 3.82 -8.75
N ILE A 17 10.65 3.92 -8.60
CA ILE A 17 11.31 4.99 -7.83
C ILE A 17 10.81 6.35 -8.37
N GLY A 18 9.86 6.96 -7.66
CA GLY A 18 8.97 8.04 -8.10
C GLY A 18 7.64 8.06 -7.33
N ARG A 19 6.80 9.08 -7.57
CA ARG A 19 5.52 9.34 -6.83
C ARG A 19 4.28 8.55 -7.33
N PHE A 20 4.44 7.56 -8.21
CA PHE A 20 3.31 6.96 -8.94
C PHE A 20 3.21 5.44 -8.74
N VAL A 21 1.97 4.94 -8.65
CA VAL A 21 1.65 3.50 -8.74
C VAL A 21 0.77 3.26 -9.97
N SER A 22 1.14 2.25 -10.78
CA SER A 22 0.47 1.94 -12.06
C SER A 22 -0.13 0.52 -12.07
N VAL A 23 -1.37 0.37 -12.54
CA VAL A 23 -2.10 -0.91 -12.64
C VAL A 23 -2.31 -1.33 -14.10
N PHE A 24 -2.11 -2.59 -14.48
CA PHE A 24 -2.20 -3.08 -15.89
C PHE A 24 -3.34 -4.11 -16.12
N PRO A 25 -4.06 -4.10 -17.28
CA PRO A 25 -5.15 -5.05 -17.61
C PRO A 25 -4.67 -6.33 -18.36
N ARG A 26 -5.59 -7.29 -18.58
CA ARG A 26 -5.29 -8.71 -18.86
C ARG A 26 -5.38 -9.23 -20.31
N CYS A 27 -5.46 -8.40 -21.35
CA CYS A 27 -5.52 -8.89 -22.74
C CYS A 27 -4.39 -8.33 -23.63
N PRO A 28 -3.25 -9.04 -23.78
CA PRO A 28 -2.18 -8.65 -24.70
C PRO A 28 -2.37 -9.39 -26.03
N LEU A 29 -3.45 -9.12 -26.76
CA LEU A 29 -3.60 -9.65 -28.13
C LEU A 29 -3.24 -8.65 -29.23
N ASN A 30 -2.72 -7.48 -28.87
CA ASN A 30 -1.96 -6.60 -29.75
C ASN A 30 -1.03 -5.76 -28.86
N GLY A 31 0.25 -6.16 -28.81
CA GLY A 31 1.24 -5.71 -27.82
C GLY A 31 1.21 -4.21 -27.49
N ALA A 32 0.69 -3.89 -26.31
CA ALA A 32 1.02 -2.72 -25.51
C ALA A 32 0.53 -2.96 -24.07
N TYR A 33 1.34 -2.59 -23.08
CA TYR A 33 0.90 -2.51 -21.69
C TYR A 33 0.08 -1.22 -21.54
N GLU A 34 -1.15 -1.33 -21.03
CA GLU A 34 -2.03 -0.17 -20.81
C GLU A 34 -2.08 0.17 -19.33
N ILE A 35 -1.91 1.44 -18.99
CA ILE A 35 -2.07 1.92 -17.60
C ILE A 35 -3.57 2.08 -17.35
N GLN A 36 -4.12 1.32 -16.40
CA GLN A 36 -5.53 1.38 -16.00
C GLN A 36 -5.83 2.60 -15.14
N SER A 37 -4.99 2.85 -14.14
CA SER A 37 -5.19 3.95 -13.21
C SER A 37 -3.87 4.38 -12.54
N PHE A 38 -3.92 5.55 -11.93
CA PHE A 38 -2.85 6.18 -11.15
C PHE A 38 -3.35 6.43 -9.73
N CYS A 39 -2.63 5.90 -8.74
CA CYS A 39 -2.86 6.24 -7.33
C CYS A 39 -2.06 7.51 -6.99
N LEU A 40 -2.70 8.67 -7.10
CA LEU A 40 -2.06 9.97 -6.90
C LEU A 40 -2.33 10.49 -5.48
N GLY A 41 -1.29 10.87 -4.75
CA GLY A 41 -1.46 11.53 -3.46
C GLY A 41 -0.25 11.52 -2.54
N HIS A 42 0.70 10.60 -2.73
CA HIS A 42 1.96 10.65 -2.01
C HIS A 42 2.76 11.92 -2.38
N THR A 43 3.33 12.58 -1.37
CA THR A 43 4.10 13.82 -1.53
C THR A 43 5.60 13.57 -1.59
N ASP A 44 6.04 12.33 -1.34
CA ASP A 44 7.42 11.87 -1.45
C ASP A 44 7.49 10.50 -2.17
N PHE A 45 8.68 9.90 -2.25
CA PHE A 45 8.90 8.62 -2.89
C PHE A 45 8.04 7.50 -2.28
N VAL A 46 7.43 6.69 -3.14
CA VAL A 46 6.80 5.43 -2.72
C VAL A 46 7.89 4.39 -2.58
N SER A 47 8.09 3.86 -1.38
CA SER A 47 9.17 2.93 -1.05
C SER A 47 8.74 1.46 -1.19
N CYS A 48 7.47 1.16 -0.93
CA CYS A 48 6.95 -0.20 -0.90
C CYS A 48 5.45 -0.23 -1.21
N ILE A 49 4.98 -1.37 -1.74
CA ILE A 49 3.57 -1.64 -2.02
C ILE A 49 3.23 -3.09 -1.65
N THR A 50 1.98 -3.34 -1.26
CA THR A 50 1.44 -4.70 -1.07
C THR A 50 -0.03 -4.78 -1.49
N PHE A 51 -0.45 -5.96 -1.92
CA PHE A 51 -1.85 -6.27 -2.21
C PHE A 51 -2.47 -7.03 -1.07
N ILE A 52 -3.72 -6.69 -0.77
CA ILE A 52 -4.58 -7.49 0.09
C ILE A 52 -5.88 -7.77 -0.63
N CYS A 53 -6.39 -8.98 -0.49
CA CYS A 53 -7.68 -9.38 -1.04
C CYS A 53 -8.60 -9.73 0.12
N SER A 54 -9.76 -9.10 0.16
CA SER A 54 -10.83 -9.51 1.07
C SER A 54 -11.41 -10.83 0.58
N SER A 55 -11.33 -11.88 1.41
CA SER A 55 -11.94 -13.18 1.14
C SER A 55 -13.45 -13.08 0.93
N ASP A 56 -14.10 -12.14 1.62
CA ASP A 56 -15.55 -12.09 1.74
C ASP A 56 -16.21 -11.28 0.62
N SER A 57 -15.54 -10.22 0.16
CA SER A 57 -16.09 -9.30 -0.86
C SER A 57 -15.46 -9.47 -2.25
N ASN A 58 -14.45 -10.33 -2.38
CA ASN A 58 -13.63 -10.48 -3.59
C ASN A 58 -13.05 -9.13 -4.08
N LYS A 59 -12.92 -8.16 -3.15
CA LYS A 59 -12.35 -6.83 -3.40
C LYS A 59 -10.86 -6.87 -3.10
N ALA A 60 -10.08 -6.35 -4.02
CA ALA A 60 -8.65 -6.14 -3.84
C ALA A 60 -8.40 -4.71 -3.38
N PHE A 61 -7.43 -4.55 -2.49
CA PHE A 61 -6.91 -3.25 -2.09
C PHE A 61 -5.40 -3.21 -2.33
N LEU A 62 -4.93 -2.02 -2.66
CA LEU A 62 -3.50 -1.72 -2.71
C LEU A 62 -3.14 -0.93 -1.46
N ILE A 63 -2.04 -1.30 -0.82
CA ILE A 63 -1.44 -0.53 0.26
C ILE A 63 -0.07 -0.06 -0.20
N SER A 64 0.26 1.21 0.06
CA SER A 64 1.59 1.77 -0.25
C SER A 64 2.18 2.47 0.96
N GLY A 65 3.52 2.39 1.08
CA GLY A 65 4.32 3.11 2.06
C GLY A 65 5.22 4.13 1.37
N SER A 66 5.50 5.26 2.04
CA SER A 66 6.20 6.38 1.43
C SER A 66 7.15 7.11 2.39
N GLY A 67 8.08 7.88 1.80
CA GLY A 67 8.92 8.86 2.47
C GLY A 67 8.15 10.01 3.12
N ASP A 68 6.90 10.24 2.72
CA ASP A 68 6.02 11.26 3.31
C ASP A 68 5.44 10.87 4.68
N SER A 69 5.98 9.82 5.31
CA SER A 69 5.52 9.26 6.58
C SER A 69 4.08 8.73 6.59
N THR A 70 3.52 8.39 5.43
CA THR A 70 2.18 7.81 5.34
C THR A 70 2.18 6.38 4.80
N VAL A 71 1.22 5.60 5.31
CA VAL A 71 0.74 4.38 4.65
C VAL A 71 -0.64 4.68 4.09
N ARG A 72 -0.88 4.37 2.82
CA ARG A 72 -2.15 4.68 2.13
C ARG A 72 -2.83 3.42 1.63
N LEU A 73 -4.15 3.41 1.70
CA LEU A 73 -5.02 2.36 1.17
C LEU A 73 -5.73 2.90 -0.07
N TRP A 74 -5.72 2.11 -1.14
CA TRP A 74 -6.26 2.49 -2.44
C TRP A 74 -7.20 1.42 -2.98
N ASP A 75 -8.19 1.87 -3.75
CA ASP A 75 -8.86 1.01 -4.71
C ASP A 75 -7.97 0.93 -5.97
N PRO A 76 -7.38 -0.24 -6.29
CA PRO A 76 -6.45 -0.36 -7.41
C PRO A 76 -7.12 -0.24 -8.79
N ILE A 77 -8.45 -0.41 -8.88
CA ILE A 77 -9.16 -0.32 -10.16
C ILE A 77 -9.45 1.14 -10.49
N SER A 78 -10.01 1.88 -9.54
CA SER A 78 -10.31 3.31 -9.74
C SER A 78 -9.09 4.21 -9.53
N GLY A 79 -8.10 3.79 -8.74
CA GLY A 79 -6.98 4.62 -8.28
C GLY A 79 -7.35 5.57 -7.14
N ASN A 80 -8.56 5.44 -6.60
CA ASN A 80 -9.04 6.30 -5.52
C ASN A 80 -8.31 5.99 -4.22
N LEU A 81 -7.94 7.06 -3.50
CA LEU A 81 -7.47 6.98 -2.13
C LEU A 81 -8.66 6.68 -1.22
N LEU A 82 -8.58 5.57 -0.48
CA LEU A 82 -9.60 5.14 0.47
C LEU A 82 -9.27 5.61 1.89
N ASP A 83 -8.01 5.49 2.28
CA ASP A 83 -7.55 5.92 3.60
C ASP A 83 -6.07 6.30 3.64
N THR A 84 -5.69 7.13 4.61
CA THR A 84 -4.32 7.56 4.91
C THR A 84 -4.01 7.37 6.39
N CYS A 85 -3.03 6.54 6.68
CA CYS A 85 -2.49 6.33 8.02
C CYS A 85 -1.20 7.15 8.19
N GLU A 86 -1.28 8.21 8.98
CA GLU A 86 -0.16 9.07 9.37
C GLU A 86 0.75 8.36 10.39
N ILE A 87 1.93 7.92 9.97
CA ILE A 87 2.87 7.16 10.82
C ILE A 87 3.70 8.11 11.67
N GLY A 88 4.12 9.24 11.09
CA GLY A 88 4.94 10.25 11.76
C GLY A 88 4.27 10.86 13.00
N LEU A 89 2.93 10.86 13.07
CA LEU A 89 2.18 11.31 14.24
C LEU A 89 2.03 10.23 15.33
N LYS A 90 2.20 8.96 14.97
CA LYS A 90 1.90 7.80 15.83
C LYS A 90 3.16 7.19 16.44
N VAL A 91 4.31 7.31 15.79
CA VAL A 91 5.62 7.03 16.39
C VAL A 91 5.96 8.20 17.31
N GLY A 92 5.72 8.03 18.62
CA GLY A 92 6.01 9.07 19.60
C GLY A 92 7.46 9.57 19.48
N ARG A 93 7.62 10.90 19.36
CA ARG A 93 8.91 11.58 19.27
C ARG A 93 9.86 11.12 20.39
N VAL A 94 10.84 10.29 20.04
CA VAL A 94 12.06 10.17 20.85
C VAL A 94 12.91 11.38 20.47
N GLY A 95 13.18 12.23 21.46
CA GLY A 95 13.52 13.63 21.28
C GLY A 95 14.82 13.94 20.52
N SER A 96 14.88 15.16 20.01
CA SER A 96 16.11 15.94 20.00
C SER A 96 15.77 17.41 20.20
N SER A 97 16.61 18.06 21.00
CA SER A 97 16.58 19.46 21.38
C SER A 97 17.00 20.36 20.22
N GLY A 98 16.19 21.37 19.90
CA GLY A 98 16.60 22.56 19.14
C GLY A 98 16.63 22.40 17.63
N ASP A 99 15.77 23.16 16.95
CA ASP A 99 15.91 23.67 15.59
C ASP A 99 16.23 22.69 14.43
N GLU A 100 15.74 21.45 14.49
CA GLU A 100 15.79 20.53 13.36
C GLU A 100 14.42 20.47 12.67
N GLU A 101 14.40 20.74 11.36
CA GLU A 101 13.31 20.36 10.46
C GLU A 101 12.83 18.95 10.84
N ALA A 102 11.54 18.80 11.12
CA ALA A 102 11.01 17.51 11.57
C ALA A 102 11.29 16.46 10.50
N CYS A 103 12.31 15.62 10.72
CA CYS A 103 12.61 14.51 9.83
C CYS A 103 11.51 13.46 10.00
N HIS A 104 10.51 13.57 9.14
CA HIS A 104 9.40 12.65 9.03
C HIS A 104 9.95 11.24 8.72
N PRO A 105 9.69 10.21 9.55
CA PRO A 105 10.26 8.89 9.33
C PRO A 105 9.65 8.23 8.09
N ALA A 106 10.48 7.77 7.16
CA ALA A 106 10.01 7.06 5.98
C ALA A 106 9.44 5.68 6.34
N VAL A 107 8.37 5.27 5.67
CA VAL A 107 8.00 3.85 5.64
C VAL A 107 9.03 3.14 4.76
N THR A 108 9.61 2.05 5.25
CA THR A 108 10.68 1.32 4.54
C THR A 108 10.22 0.01 3.94
N ASP A 109 9.21 -0.62 4.54
CA ASP A 109 8.72 -1.92 4.09
C ASP A 109 7.29 -2.20 4.55
N LEU A 110 6.57 -3.04 3.81
CA LEU A 110 5.21 -3.48 4.11
C LEU A 110 5.08 -4.99 3.88
N CYS A 111 4.51 -5.69 4.85
CA CYS A 111 4.20 -7.11 4.74
C CYS A 111 2.78 -7.37 5.23
N ALA A 112 1.91 -7.85 4.36
CA ALA A 112 0.54 -8.23 4.71
C ALA A 112 0.47 -9.67 5.22
N SER A 113 -0.42 -9.93 6.18
CA SER A 113 -0.79 -11.28 6.56
C SER A 113 -1.49 -12.01 5.40
N PRO A 114 -1.49 -13.35 5.38
CA PRO A 114 -2.10 -14.12 4.28
C PRO A 114 -3.60 -13.84 4.06
N ASP A 115 -4.32 -13.48 5.12
CA ASP A 115 -5.74 -13.11 5.08
C ASP A 115 -5.96 -11.62 4.77
N GLY A 116 -4.89 -10.82 4.69
CA GLY A 116 -4.95 -9.38 4.42
C GLY A 116 -5.46 -8.51 5.57
N SER A 117 -5.73 -9.09 6.75
CA SER A 117 -6.31 -8.37 7.90
C SER A 117 -5.29 -7.57 8.70
N LEU A 118 -4.01 -7.95 8.61
CA LEU A 118 -2.89 -7.32 9.30
C LEU A 118 -1.80 -6.91 8.31
N VAL A 119 -1.14 -5.80 8.61
CA VAL A 119 0.00 -5.30 7.83
C VAL A 119 1.12 -4.90 8.79
N ALA A 120 2.27 -5.56 8.69
CA ALA A 120 3.49 -5.15 9.35
C ALA A 120 4.16 -4.03 8.54
N VAL A 121 4.56 -2.98 9.24
CA VAL A 121 5.14 -1.77 8.67
C VAL A 121 6.53 -1.56 9.26
N GLY A 122 7.54 -1.57 8.38
CA GLY A 122 8.88 -1.10 8.69
C GLY A 122 8.93 0.42 8.63
N VAL A 123 9.45 1.06 9.67
CA VAL A 123 9.54 2.52 9.77
C VAL A 123 10.99 2.89 10.05
N GLN A 124 11.52 3.86 9.29
CA GLN A 124 12.88 4.34 9.47
C GLN A 124 13.11 4.80 10.91
N SER A 125 14.25 4.40 11.48
CA SER A 125 14.67 4.77 12.84
C SER A 125 13.77 4.24 13.98
N LEU A 126 12.74 3.44 13.67
CA LEU A 126 11.94 2.74 14.69
C LEU A 126 12.67 1.46 15.12
N ARG A 127 12.86 1.26 16.44
CA ARG A 127 13.37 0.00 16.99
C ARG A 127 12.27 -1.06 17.08
N GLY A 128 11.68 -1.41 15.94
CA GLY A 128 10.62 -2.39 15.84
C GLY A 128 9.82 -2.30 14.54
N VAL A 129 8.76 -3.09 14.48
CA VAL A 129 7.74 -3.01 13.42
C VAL A 129 6.44 -2.50 14.03
N MET A 130 5.71 -1.70 13.26
CA MET A 130 4.37 -1.27 13.65
C MET A 130 3.36 -2.18 12.96
N LEU A 131 2.28 -2.54 13.65
CA LEU A 131 1.21 -3.36 13.08
C LEU A 131 -0.01 -2.47 12.79
N LEU A 132 -0.53 -2.60 11.57
CA LEU A 132 -1.80 -2.05 11.16
C LEU A 132 -2.83 -3.18 11.02
N SER A 133 -4.05 -2.94 11.47
CA SER A 133 -5.23 -3.71 11.06
C SER A 133 -5.84 -3.03 9.83
N CYS A 134 -6.23 -3.82 8.84
CA CYS A 134 -7.00 -3.37 7.69
C CYS A 134 -8.43 -3.88 7.81
N ASP A 135 -9.41 -2.97 7.86
CA ASP A 135 -10.83 -3.33 7.83
C ASP A 135 -11.32 -3.28 6.38
N HIS A 136 -11.60 -4.45 5.82
CA HIS A 136 -12.02 -4.60 4.42
C HIS A 136 -13.41 -4.01 4.12
N HIS A 137 -14.28 -3.89 5.12
CA HIS A 137 -15.65 -3.44 4.91
C HIS A 137 -15.77 -1.92 4.98
N LYS A 138 -15.05 -1.31 5.90
CA LYS A 138 -15.05 0.14 6.09
C LYS A 138 -13.89 0.82 5.37
N GLU A 139 -12.95 0.05 4.81
CA GLU A 139 -11.90 0.52 3.91
C GLU A 139 -10.94 1.50 4.56
N TYR A 140 -10.45 1.15 5.76
CA TYR A 140 -9.53 1.99 6.54
C TYR A 140 -8.49 1.17 7.30
N LEU A 141 -7.41 1.84 7.70
CA LEU A 141 -6.26 1.31 8.41
C LEU A 141 -6.24 1.80 9.86
N LEU A 142 -6.00 0.88 10.79
CA LEU A 142 -5.90 1.18 12.22
C LEU A 142 -4.55 0.75 12.77
N VAL A 143 -3.90 1.61 13.56
CA VAL A 143 -2.71 1.18 14.32
C VAL A 143 -3.15 0.32 15.49
N ILE A 144 -2.54 -0.85 15.60
CA ILE A 144 -2.70 -1.75 16.74
C ILE A 144 -1.74 -1.28 17.83
N LYS A 145 -2.26 -1.12 19.05
CA LYS A 145 -1.49 -0.73 20.24
C LYS A 145 -1.20 -1.95 21.12
#